data_AF-A0A851B735-F1
#
_entry.id   AF-A0A851B735-F1
#
_cell.length_a   1.000
_cell.length_b   1.000
_cell.length_c   1.000
_cell.angle_alpha   90.00
_cell.angle_beta   90.00
_cell.angle_gamma   90.00
#
_symmetry.space_group_name_H-M   'P 1'
#
loop_
_entity.id
_entity.type
_entity.pdbx_description
1 polymer ?
#
loop_
_entity_poly.entity_id
_entity_poly.type
_entity_poly.pdbx_seq_one_letter_code
_entity_poly.pdbx_strand_id
1 'polypeptide(L)'
;MKKSRGRTGRKRRRKHLKSFMAGVNCSHKLEYIKLKKWLKDRGFEDSNLRPAEFLETGRGLMTTKALQAGDLIISLPEKCLLTTGTVLSSCLGGHIVKWKPPVSPLLALCTFLIAEKHAGEKSPWKPYLDVLPKTYTCPACLEPGVINLLPKPLKKKAQEQQMMIQELFRSSKAFFSSLQPLFAENTGAIFTYSALEWAWCTINTRTIYMKQPRRECFSWEPDVYALAPYLDLLNHSPNVQVKAAFNEQTRSYEIWTNSACKKYQEVFICYGPHDNQRLLLEYGFVAMDNPHSSVYVSADTLLKYFSPLDKQKKAKVSILKDHDFLENLTFGWDGPSWRLLTALKLLRLAADEFACWRRILLGDVISARNEQQALDTAAKICQFLIEETQQVLLQISQLKRDKENLKTHLALVEMLCSEDLKILQKSAEILCNLNLGTT
;
A
#
# COMPACT_ATOMS: atom_id res chain seq x y z
N MET A 1 -41.52 -15.56 -26.70
CA MET A 1 -40.44 -16.34 -27.38
C MET A 1 -39.10 -15.65 -27.22
N LYS A 2 -38.17 -16.19 -26.40
CA LYS A 2 -36.81 -15.66 -26.27
C LYS A 2 -36.04 -15.88 -27.58
N LYS A 3 -35.73 -14.82 -28.34
CA LYS A 3 -34.90 -14.90 -29.55
C LYS A 3 -33.55 -15.54 -29.19
N SER A 4 -33.31 -16.77 -29.65
CA SER A 4 -32.03 -17.44 -29.45
C SER A 4 -30.95 -16.66 -30.22
N ARG A 5 -29.92 -16.20 -29.52
CA ARG A 5 -28.82 -15.44 -30.13
C ARG A 5 -27.86 -16.41 -30.83
N GLY A 6 -27.70 -16.25 -32.14
CA GLY A 6 -26.83 -17.08 -32.98
C GLY A 6 -25.35 -17.04 -32.57
N ARG A 7 -24.58 -18.02 -33.06
CA ARG A 7 -23.13 -18.23 -32.78
C ARG A 7 -22.30 -16.95 -32.96
N THR A 8 -22.63 -16.13 -33.95
CA THR A 8 -21.98 -14.85 -34.25
C THR A 8 -22.24 -13.77 -33.18
N GLY A 9 -23.46 -13.69 -32.65
CA GLY A 9 -23.81 -12.78 -31.55
C GLY A 9 -23.13 -13.17 -30.24
N ARG A 10 -23.01 -14.49 -29.96
CA ARG A 10 -22.23 -15.00 -28.83
C ARG A 10 -20.75 -14.71 -28.97
N LYS A 11 -20.16 -14.88 -30.17
CA LYS A 11 -18.76 -14.50 -30.47
C LYS A 11 -18.52 -13.00 -30.32
N ARG A 12 -19.38 -12.13 -30.84
CA ARG A 12 -19.28 -10.66 -30.66
C ARG A 12 -19.36 -10.26 -29.19
N ARG A 13 -20.29 -10.82 -28.42
CA ARG A 13 -20.39 -10.54 -26.97
C ARG A 13 -19.19 -11.06 -26.19
N ARG A 14 -18.67 -12.24 -26.51
CA ARG A 14 -17.42 -12.77 -25.90
C ARG A 14 -16.20 -11.93 -26.28
N LYS A 15 -16.15 -11.41 -27.51
CA LYS A 15 -15.08 -10.51 -27.98
C LYS A 15 -15.19 -9.13 -27.34
N HIS A 16 -16.41 -8.63 -27.14
CA HIS A 16 -16.67 -7.37 -26.44
C HIS A 16 -16.36 -7.48 -24.93
N LEU A 17 -16.75 -8.57 -24.27
CA LEU A 17 -16.34 -8.85 -22.88
C LEU A 17 -14.82 -9.07 -22.76
N LYS A 18 -14.19 -9.80 -23.69
CA LYS A 18 -12.72 -9.93 -23.73
C LYS A 18 -12.01 -8.61 -24.01
N SER A 19 -12.62 -7.71 -24.79
CA SER A 19 -12.11 -6.35 -25.03
C SER A 19 -12.26 -5.45 -23.81
N PHE A 20 -13.21 -5.71 -22.93
CA PHE A 20 -13.32 -5.02 -21.63
C PHE A 20 -12.29 -5.52 -20.62
N MET A 21 -11.89 -6.79 -20.70
CA MET A 21 -10.83 -7.36 -19.84
C MET A 21 -9.41 -7.15 -20.38
N ALA A 22 -9.25 -6.67 -21.61
CA ALA A 22 -7.94 -6.41 -22.22
C ALA A 22 -7.70 -4.91 -22.26
N GLY A 23 -6.63 -4.44 -21.61
CA GLY A 23 -6.31 -3.02 -21.52
C GLY A 23 -6.19 -2.32 -22.89
N VAL A 24 -6.43 -1.02 -22.91
CA VAL A 24 -6.31 -0.18 -24.10
C VAL A 24 -4.87 0.26 -24.27
N ASN A 25 -4.20 -0.22 -25.32
CA ASN A 25 -2.81 0.10 -25.60
C ASN A 25 -2.57 1.61 -25.76
N CYS A 26 -1.71 2.16 -24.92
CA CYS A 26 -1.35 3.57 -24.86
C CYS A 26 0.02 3.89 -25.46
N SER A 27 0.71 2.92 -26.09
CA SER A 27 2.06 3.11 -26.66
C SER A 27 2.16 4.23 -27.72
N HIS A 28 1.03 4.65 -28.29
CA HIS A 28 0.95 5.73 -29.27
C HIS A 28 0.97 7.13 -28.64
N LYS A 29 0.73 7.25 -27.33
CA LYS A 29 0.75 8.56 -26.65
C LYS A 29 2.19 9.08 -26.58
N LEU A 30 2.36 10.39 -26.79
CA LEU A 30 3.66 11.03 -26.98
C LEU A 30 4.59 10.83 -25.77
N GLU A 31 4.05 10.88 -24.55
CA GLU A 31 4.79 10.68 -23.30
C GLU A 31 5.47 9.30 -23.24
N TYR A 32 4.79 8.23 -23.67
CA TYR A 32 5.39 6.89 -23.68
C TYR A 32 6.37 6.69 -24.82
N ILE A 33 6.16 7.35 -25.97
CA ILE A 33 7.13 7.34 -27.07
C ILE A 33 8.44 8.00 -26.60
N LYS A 34 8.33 9.17 -25.96
CA LYS A 34 9.48 9.89 -25.38
C LYS A 34 10.17 9.05 -24.29
N LEU A 35 9.41 8.46 -23.37
CA LEU A 35 9.95 7.60 -22.32
C LEU A 35 10.69 6.39 -22.88
N LYS A 36 10.09 5.64 -23.82
CA LYS A 36 10.75 4.48 -24.44
C LYS A 36 12.02 4.86 -25.19
N LYS A 37 12.01 5.99 -25.93
CA LYS A 37 13.21 6.50 -26.59
C LYS A 37 14.31 6.81 -25.57
N TRP A 38 13.96 7.56 -24.52
CA TRP A 38 14.87 7.94 -23.45
C TRP A 38 15.49 6.74 -22.71
N LEU A 39 14.70 5.68 -22.50
CA LEU A 39 15.15 4.40 -21.93
C LEU A 39 16.05 3.64 -22.90
N LYS A 40 15.71 3.61 -24.20
CA LYS A 40 16.53 2.97 -25.23
C LYS A 40 17.92 3.59 -25.32
N ASP A 41 18.00 4.92 -25.25
CA ASP A 41 19.30 5.64 -25.21
C ASP A 41 20.10 5.26 -23.94
N ARG A 42 19.42 4.78 -22.89
CA ARG A 42 19.98 4.20 -21.67
C ARG A 42 20.02 2.67 -21.70
N GLY A 43 20.08 2.05 -22.87
CA GLY A 43 20.33 0.61 -23.05
C GLY A 43 19.18 -0.31 -22.65
N PHE A 44 17.97 0.21 -22.44
CA PHE A 44 16.80 -0.62 -22.22
C PHE A 44 16.21 -1.09 -23.57
N GLU A 45 16.09 -2.41 -23.76
CA GLU A 45 15.70 -3.01 -25.04
C GLU A 45 14.36 -3.79 -24.99
N ASP A 46 13.42 -3.40 -24.12
CA ASP A 46 12.15 -4.13 -23.99
C ASP A 46 11.18 -3.91 -25.17
N SER A 47 10.90 -5.00 -25.88
CA SER A 47 9.89 -5.09 -26.93
C SER A 47 8.58 -5.75 -26.47
N ASN A 48 8.55 -6.36 -25.28
CA ASN A 48 7.50 -7.29 -24.87
C ASN A 48 6.41 -6.62 -24.05
N LEU A 49 6.69 -5.52 -23.36
CA LEU A 49 5.74 -4.77 -22.55
C LEU A 49 5.26 -3.52 -23.29
N ARG A 50 3.98 -3.20 -23.11
CA ARG A 50 3.35 -2.00 -23.67
C ARG A 50 2.51 -1.30 -22.60
N PRO A 51 2.62 0.03 -22.45
CA PRO A 51 1.72 0.79 -21.62
C PRO A 51 0.28 0.61 -22.10
N ALA A 52 -0.64 0.43 -21.17
CA ALA A 52 -2.06 0.31 -21.45
C ALA A 52 -2.88 0.93 -20.32
N GLU A 53 -4.14 1.25 -20.61
CA GLU A 53 -5.14 1.67 -19.64
C GLU A 53 -6.10 0.52 -19.35
N PHE A 54 -6.26 0.18 -18.08
CA PHE A 54 -7.12 -0.89 -17.58
C PHE A 54 -8.27 -0.30 -16.76
N LEU A 55 -9.41 -0.97 -16.76
CA LEU A 55 -10.62 -0.48 -16.08
C LEU A 55 -10.47 -0.44 -14.56
N GLU A 56 -9.82 -1.45 -13.98
CA GLU A 56 -9.75 -1.66 -12.53
C GLU A 56 -8.52 -0.97 -11.91
N THR A 57 -7.38 -1.02 -12.61
CA THR A 57 -6.07 -0.58 -12.08
C THR A 57 -5.56 0.70 -12.74
N GLY A 58 -6.29 1.23 -13.73
CA GLY A 58 -5.88 2.40 -14.50
C GLY A 58 -4.68 2.09 -15.39
N ARG A 59 -3.71 3.00 -15.42
CA ARG A 59 -2.48 2.82 -16.20
C ARG A 59 -1.68 1.62 -15.69
N GLY A 60 -1.27 0.76 -16.61
CA GLY A 60 -0.40 -0.38 -16.33
C GLY A 60 0.46 -0.81 -17.52
N LEU A 61 1.09 -1.98 -17.44
CA LEU A 61 1.75 -2.65 -18.56
C LEU A 61 1.01 -3.92 -18.97
N MET A 62 0.86 -4.13 -20.28
CA MET A 62 0.47 -5.42 -20.85
C MET A 62 1.63 -6.10 -21.56
N THR A 63 1.61 -7.43 -21.56
CA THR A 63 2.55 -8.24 -22.35
C THR A 63 2.08 -8.44 -23.79
N THR A 64 3.00 -8.51 -24.74
CA THR A 64 2.75 -8.79 -26.16
C THR A 64 3.05 -10.24 -26.55
N LYS A 65 3.52 -11.04 -25.59
CA LYS A 65 3.70 -12.49 -25.69
C LYS A 65 3.07 -13.18 -24.47
N ALA A 66 2.83 -14.49 -24.55
CA ALA A 66 2.48 -15.23 -23.34
C ALA A 66 3.73 -15.35 -22.46
N LEU A 67 3.58 -15.22 -21.15
CA LEU A 67 4.60 -15.45 -20.14
C LEU A 67 4.29 -16.74 -19.38
N GLN A 68 5.32 -17.53 -19.08
CA GLN A 68 5.29 -18.71 -18.23
C GLN A 68 6.12 -18.47 -16.96
N ALA A 69 5.95 -19.34 -15.96
CA ALA A 69 6.79 -19.30 -14.76
C ALA A 69 8.28 -19.43 -15.14
N GLY A 70 9.11 -18.57 -14.57
CA GLY A 70 10.53 -18.42 -14.89
C GLY A 70 10.84 -17.38 -15.97
N ASP A 71 9.84 -16.88 -16.71
CA ASP A 71 10.08 -15.88 -17.74
C ASP A 71 10.47 -14.53 -17.14
N LEU A 72 11.45 -13.88 -17.78
CA LEU A 72 11.82 -12.49 -17.52
C LEU A 72 10.68 -11.56 -17.98
N ILE A 73 10.13 -10.79 -17.05
CA ILE A 73 9.16 -9.73 -17.32
C ILE A 73 9.89 -8.51 -17.89
N ILE A 74 10.89 -8.02 -17.16
CA ILE A 74 11.63 -6.80 -17.48
C ILE A 74 13.05 -6.89 -16.90
N SER A 75 14.04 -6.41 -17.66
CA SER A 75 15.40 -6.16 -17.20
C SER A 75 15.71 -4.68 -17.48
N LEU A 76 15.79 -3.89 -16.41
CA LEU A 76 15.98 -2.43 -16.48
C LEU A 76 17.42 -2.08 -16.08
N PRO A 77 18.26 -1.59 -17.00
CA PRO A 77 19.64 -1.23 -16.68
C PRO A 77 19.74 -0.22 -15.55
N GLU A 78 20.78 -0.34 -14.72
CA GLU A 78 21.01 0.55 -13.58
C GLU A 78 21.04 2.03 -13.97
N LYS A 79 21.57 2.36 -15.15
CA LYS A 79 21.60 3.72 -15.71
C LYS A 79 20.22 4.33 -15.98
N CYS A 80 19.15 3.51 -15.99
CA CYS A 80 17.78 3.97 -16.06
C CYS A 80 17.20 4.30 -14.68
N LEU A 81 17.79 3.78 -13.59
CA LEU A 81 17.30 3.94 -12.23
C LEU A 81 17.66 5.33 -11.68
N LEU A 82 16.74 5.88 -10.88
CA LEU A 82 17.00 7.08 -10.10
C LEU A 82 17.27 6.66 -8.66
N THR A 83 18.54 6.75 -8.26
CA THR A 83 19.03 6.42 -6.92
C THR A 83 19.72 7.62 -6.29
N THR A 84 20.13 7.52 -5.03
CA THR A 84 20.99 8.55 -4.39
C THR A 84 22.31 8.75 -5.14
N GLY A 85 22.83 7.72 -5.83
CA GLY A 85 23.97 7.85 -6.73
C GLY A 85 23.70 8.78 -7.90
N THR A 86 22.51 8.70 -8.49
CA THR A 86 22.02 9.63 -9.51
C THR A 86 21.95 11.05 -8.98
N VAL A 87 21.40 11.23 -7.77
CA VAL A 87 21.30 12.55 -7.11
C VAL A 87 22.70 13.17 -6.91
N LEU A 88 23.65 12.38 -6.40
CA LEU A 88 25.02 12.85 -6.13
C LEU A 88 25.83 13.17 -7.39
N SER A 89 25.45 12.59 -8.53
CA SER A 89 26.05 12.89 -9.84
C SER A 89 25.44 14.13 -10.50
N SER A 90 24.41 14.73 -9.90
CA SER A 90 23.73 15.93 -10.41
C SER A 90 24.32 17.22 -9.85
N CYS A 91 23.76 18.37 -10.26
CA CYS A 91 24.10 19.68 -9.69
C CYS A 91 23.85 19.77 -8.17
N LEU A 92 22.97 18.93 -7.61
CA LEU A 92 22.70 18.89 -6.17
C LEU A 92 23.82 18.23 -5.36
N GLY A 93 24.63 17.36 -5.99
CA GLY A 93 25.58 16.50 -5.29
C GLY A 93 26.59 17.26 -4.45
N GLY A 94 27.18 18.32 -5.01
CA GLY A 94 28.15 19.15 -4.31
C GLY A 94 27.58 19.85 -3.07
N HIS A 95 26.30 20.24 -3.11
CA HIS A 95 25.62 20.85 -1.97
C HIS A 95 25.29 19.82 -0.89
N ILE A 96 24.77 18.66 -1.29
CA ILE A 96 24.44 17.55 -0.38
C ILE A 96 25.68 17.06 0.38
N VAL A 97 26.80 16.87 -0.30
CA VAL A 97 28.05 16.38 0.33
C VAL A 97 28.57 17.34 1.39
N LYS A 98 28.47 18.64 1.15
CA LYS A 98 28.97 19.69 2.06
C LYS A 98 28.00 20.01 3.19
N TRP A 99 26.71 19.73 3.03
CA TRP A 99 25.68 20.09 4.00
C TRP A 99 25.83 19.32 5.32
N LYS A 100 25.63 20.01 6.45
CA LYS A 100 25.64 19.43 7.79
C LYS A 100 24.48 19.98 8.64
N PRO A 101 23.77 19.13 9.42
CA PRO A 101 23.92 17.67 9.50
C PRO A 101 23.57 16.96 8.17
N PRO A 102 24.10 15.76 7.90
CA PRO A 102 23.83 15.04 6.65
C PRO A 102 22.32 14.88 6.40
N VAL A 103 21.90 15.08 5.15
CA VAL A 103 20.50 14.86 4.74
C VAL A 103 20.19 13.37 4.62
N SER A 104 18.92 13.00 4.77
CA SER A 104 18.49 11.62 4.56
C SER A 104 18.47 11.22 3.08
N PRO A 105 18.68 9.93 2.75
CA PRO A 105 18.51 9.42 1.38
C PRO A 105 17.15 9.78 0.78
N LEU A 106 16.09 9.69 1.59
CA LEU A 106 14.73 10.08 1.21
C LEU A 106 14.65 11.57 0.84
N LEU A 107 15.17 12.45 1.70
CA LEU A 107 15.16 13.89 1.43
C LEU A 107 15.95 14.24 0.16
N ALA A 108 17.09 13.60 -0.06
CA ALA A 108 17.91 13.80 -1.25
C ALA A 108 17.15 13.45 -2.54
N LEU A 109 16.47 12.31 -2.55
CA LEU A 109 15.64 11.87 -3.68
C LEU A 109 14.45 12.81 -3.90
N CYS A 110 13.76 13.21 -2.84
CA CYS A 110 12.65 14.17 -2.94
C CYS A 110 13.12 15.52 -3.50
N THR A 111 14.24 16.04 -3.01
CA THR A 111 14.84 17.30 -3.47
C THR A 111 15.18 17.22 -4.95
N PHE A 112 15.75 16.10 -5.40
CA PHE A 112 16.06 15.86 -6.81
C PHE A 112 14.81 15.83 -7.68
N LEU A 113 13.76 15.13 -7.27
CA LEU A 113 12.50 15.11 -8.03
C LEU A 113 11.88 16.50 -8.18
N ILE A 114 11.90 17.32 -7.12
CA ILE A 114 11.38 18.70 -7.16
C ILE A 114 12.22 19.56 -8.11
N ALA A 115 13.55 19.50 -8.00
CA ALA A 115 14.47 20.25 -8.83
C ALA A 115 14.32 19.91 -10.33
N GLU A 116 14.28 18.62 -10.66
CA GLU A 116 14.12 18.15 -12.04
C GLU A 116 12.72 18.48 -12.59
N LYS A 117 11.67 18.37 -11.77
CA LYS A 117 10.32 18.78 -12.18
C LYS A 117 10.25 20.27 -12.48
N HIS A 118 10.91 21.10 -11.66
CA HIS A 118 11.00 22.54 -11.88
C HIS A 118 11.81 22.89 -13.14
N ALA A 119 12.89 22.16 -13.43
CA ALA A 119 13.71 22.38 -14.62
C ALA A 119 12.95 22.15 -15.95
N GLY A 120 11.84 21.41 -15.92
CA GLY A 120 10.92 21.28 -17.06
C GLY A 120 11.60 20.69 -18.29
N GLU A 121 11.53 21.38 -19.44
CA GLU A 121 12.15 20.94 -20.70
C GLU A 121 13.68 20.80 -20.62
N LYS A 122 14.33 21.44 -19.64
CA LYS A 122 15.78 21.32 -19.43
C LYS A 122 16.16 20.05 -18.66
N SER A 123 15.18 19.39 -18.01
CA SER A 123 15.45 18.18 -17.22
C SER A 123 15.74 16.99 -18.14
N PRO A 124 16.90 16.31 -17.98
CA PRO A 124 17.12 15.04 -18.66
C PRO A 124 16.14 13.96 -18.18
N TRP A 125 15.50 14.10 -17.02
CA TRP A 125 14.53 13.17 -16.46
C TRP A 125 13.09 13.44 -16.87
N LYS A 126 12.83 14.52 -17.62
CA LYS A 126 11.50 14.91 -18.08
C LYS A 126 10.67 13.76 -18.67
N PRO A 127 11.20 12.87 -19.55
CA PRO A 127 10.39 11.78 -20.11
C PRO A 127 9.81 10.82 -19.06
N TYR A 128 10.51 10.64 -17.94
CA TYR A 128 10.01 9.89 -16.80
C TYR A 128 9.04 10.73 -15.95
N LEU A 129 9.40 11.98 -15.64
CA LEU A 129 8.56 12.86 -14.84
C LEU A 129 7.19 13.14 -15.48
N ASP A 130 7.12 13.24 -16.81
CA ASP A 130 5.88 13.45 -17.56
C ASP A 130 4.89 12.27 -17.43
N VAL A 131 5.37 11.06 -17.13
CA VAL A 131 4.51 9.89 -16.91
C VAL A 131 4.17 9.65 -15.44
N LEU A 132 4.79 10.35 -14.49
CA LEU A 132 4.45 10.21 -13.07
C LEU A 132 3.02 10.71 -12.77
N PRO A 133 2.36 10.17 -11.73
CA PRO A 133 1.11 10.71 -11.24
C PRO A 133 1.24 12.19 -10.85
N LYS A 134 0.24 12.99 -11.19
CA LYS A 134 0.17 14.40 -10.79
C LYS A 134 -0.30 14.54 -9.33
N THR A 135 -1.15 13.62 -8.90
CA THR A 135 -1.74 13.54 -7.56
C THR A 135 -1.70 12.09 -7.08
N TYR A 136 -1.78 11.91 -5.77
CA TYR A 136 -1.79 10.60 -5.11
C TYR A 136 -3.00 10.49 -4.20
N THR A 137 -3.38 9.26 -3.90
CA THR A 137 -4.56 8.90 -3.10
C THR A 137 -4.19 8.28 -1.75
N CYS A 138 -2.89 8.29 -1.40
CA CYS A 138 -2.41 7.87 -0.09
C CYS A 138 -3.06 8.73 1.01
N PRO A 139 -3.35 8.17 2.20
CA PRO A 139 -3.84 8.90 3.35
C PRO A 139 -3.05 10.16 3.71
N ALA A 140 -1.74 10.19 3.42
CA ALA A 140 -0.90 11.38 3.53
C ALA A 140 -1.48 12.61 2.81
N CYS A 141 -2.11 12.43 1.64
CA CYS A 141 -2.68 13.49 0.80
C CYS A 141 -4.18 13.76 1.05
N LEU A 142 -4.82 13.01 1.97
CA LEU A 142 -6.27 13.10 2.16
C LEU A 142 -6.66 14.25 3.09
N GLU A 143 -7.84 14.82 2.82
CA GLU A 143 -8.42 15.82 3.70
C GLU A 143 -8.80 15.22 5.07
N PRO A 144 -8.73 16.00 6.17
CA PRO A 144 -9.07 15.52 7.52
C PRO A 144 -10.46 14.89 7.62
N GLY A 145 -11.44 15.40 6.86
CA GLY A 145 -12.79 14.85 6.81
C GLY A 145 -12.85 13.42 6.27
N VAL A 146 -12.00 13.08 5.30
CA VAL A 146 -11.90 11.72 4.75
C VAL A 146 -11.10 10.81 5.68
N ILE A 147 -10.00 11.31 6.25
CA ILE A 147 -9.18 10.58 7.23
C ILE A 147 -10.01 10.15 8.45
N ASN A 148 -10.99 10.96 8.85
CA ASN A 148 -11.89 10.64 9.96
C ASN A 148 -12.80 9.41 9.71
N LEU A 149 -12.97 8.99 8.46
CA LEU A 149 -13.75 7.82 8.08
C LEU A 149 -12.93 6.52 8.06
N LEU A 150 -11.59 6.62 8.14
CA LEU A 150 -10.72 5.46 8.16
C LEU A 150 -10.83 4.70 9.51
N PRO A 151 -10.61 3.36 9.50
CA PRO A 151 -10.49 2.60 10.74
C PRO A 151 -9.47 3.23 11.70
N LYS A 152 -9.75 3.23 13.01
CA LYS A 152 -8.92 3.95 14.01
C LYS A 152 -7.41 3.68 13.91
N PRO A 153 -6.92 2.43 13.75
CA PRO A 153 -5.48 2.18 13.63
C PRO A 153 -4.89 2.83 12.37
N LEU A 154 -5.60 2.74 11.24
CA LEU A 154 -5.18 3.33 9.98
C LEU A 154 -5.23 4.86 10.02
N LYS A 155 -6.28 5.44 10.62
CA LYS A 155 -6.41 6.88 10.87
C LYS A 155 -5.21 7.42 11.63
N LYS A 156 -4.80 6.75 12.72
CA LYS A 156 -3.63 7.14 13.52
C LYS A 156 -2.35 7.14 12.68
N LYS A 157 -2.10 6.06 11.91
CA LYS A 157 -0.94 5.96 11.02
C LYS A 157 -0.93 7.03 9.92
N ALA A 158 -2.09 7.33 9.35
CA ALA A 158 -2.22 8.40 8.35
C ALA A 158 -1.83 9.76 8.94
N GLN A 159 -2.30 10.07 10.16
CA GLN A 159 -1.95 11.30 10.86
C GLN A 159 -0.46 11.36 11.22
N GLU A 160 0.14 10.23 11.64
CA GLU A 160 1.58 10.11 11.88
C GLU A 160 2.39 10.37 10.60
N GLN A 161 1.99 9.83 9.45
CA GLN A 161 2.62 10.11 8.16
C GLN A 161 2.51 11.60 7.78
N GLN A 162 1.33 12.22 7.95
CA GLN A 162 1.17 13.66 7.70
C GLN A 162 2.08 14.51 8.58
N MET A 163 2.16 14.20 9.88
CA MET A 163 3.07 14.88 10.80
C MET A 163 4.53 14.69 10.41
N MET A 164 4.91 13.48 9.98
CA MET A 164 6.28 13.19 9.53
C MET A 164 6.66 13.98 8.27
N ILE A 165 5.77 14.08 7.28
CA ILE A 165 6.02 14.86 6.05
C ILE A 165 6.12 16.36 6.37
N GLN A 166 5.24 16.87 7.24
CA GLN A 166 5.31 18.26 7.72
C GLN A 166 6.63 18.56 8.43
N GLU A 167 7.09 17.64 9.29
CA GLU A 167 8.36 17.79 9.99
C GLU A 167 9.55 17.70 9.04
N LEU A 168 9.52 16.77 8.07
CA LEU A 168 10.53 16.67 7.01
C LEU A 168 10.61 17.99 6.24
N PHE A 169 9.48 18.59 5.86
CA PHE A 169 9.46 19.90 5.21
C PHE A 169 10.05 20.99 6.08
N ARG A 170 9.60 21.09 7.33
CA ARG A 170 10.00 22.14 8.28
C ARG A 170 11.49 22.11 8.55
N SER A 171 12.04 20.92 8.82
CA SER A 171 13.46 20.71 9.10
C SER A 171 14.35 20.90 7.87
N SER A 172 13.83 20.70 6.66
CA SER A 172 14.58 20.82 5.40
C SER A 172 14.68 22.25 4.85
N LYS A 173 13.96 23.23 5.43
CA LYS A 173 13.94 24.61 4.91
C LYS A 173 15.32 25.24 4.78
N ALA A 174 16.17 25.10 5.79
CA ALA A 174 17.53 25.66 5.75
C ALA A 174 18.37 25.03 4.62
N PHE A 175 18.23 23.72 4.43
CA PHE A 175 18.88 23.00 3.34
C PHE A 175 18.37 23.50 1.99
N PHE A 176 17.06 23.62 1.78
CA PHE A 176 16.50 24.15 0.52
C PHE A 176 16.97 25.58 0.23
N SER A 177 17.03 26.45 1.23
CA SER A 177 17.58 27.80 1.09
C SER A 177 19.03 27.79 0.64
N SER A 178 19.84 26.83 1.10
CA SER A 178 21.25 26.69 0.70
C SER A 178 21.45 26.33 -0.77
N LEU A 179 20.40 25.84 -1.44
CA LEU A 179 20.42 25.50 -2.86
C LEU A 179 20.15 26.71 -3.78
N GLN A 180 19.88 27.89 -3.22
CA GLN A 180 19.56 29.10 -4.00
C GLN A 180 20.52 29.40 -5.15
N PRO A 181 21.86 29.21 -5.04
CA PRO A 181 22.77 29.43 -6.16
C PRO A 181 22.51 28.57 -7.41
N LEU A 182 21.75 27.47 -7.28
CA LEU A 182 21.39 26.59 -8.39
C LEU A 182 20.12 27.01 -9.13
N PHE A 183 19.35 27.96 -8.58
CA PHE A 183 18.02 28.33 -9.07
C PHE A 183 17.91 29.84 -9.30
N ALA A 184 17.34 30.22 -10.46
CA ALA A 184 17.06 31.62 -10.76
C ALA A 184 15.86 32.15 -9.96
N GLU A 185 14.86 31.30 -9.73
CA GLU A 185 13.70 31.61 -8.88
C GLU A 185 14.02 31.37 -7.40
N ASN A 186 13.25 32.00 -6.52
CA ASN A 186 13.40 31.82 -5.08
C ASN A 186 13.14 30.35 -4.70
N THR A 187 14.05 29.73 -3.96
CA THR A 187 13.91 28.31 -3.57
C THR A 187 12.68 28.04 -2.72
N GLY A 188 12.15 29.02 -1.98
CA GLY A 188 10.88 28.91 -1.26
C GLY A 188 9.65 28.79 -2.17
N ALA A 189 9.73 29.26 -3.43
CA ALA A 189 8.68 29.08 -4.43
C ALA A 189 8.78 27.72 -5.17
N ILE A 190 9.97 27.12 -5.18
CA ILE A 190 10.25 25.84 -5.83
C ILE A 190 10.00 24.68 -4.86
N PHE A 191 10.65 24.72 -3.70
CA PHE A 191 10.57 23.71 -2.65
C PHE A 191 9.46 24.07 -1.66
N THR A 192 8.22 23.98 -2.14
CA THR A 192 7.02 24.17 -1.31
C THR A 192 6.65 22.89 -0.57
N TYR A 193 5.75 23.00 0.42
CA TYR A 193 5.20 21.83 1.12
C TYR A 193 4.52 20.86 0.13
N SER A 194 3.72 21.38 -0.82
CA SER A 194 3.03 20.56 -1.82
C SER A 194 4.00 19.88 -2.79
N ALA A 195 5.12 20.53 -3.14
CA ALA A 195 6.17 19.93 -3.94
C ALA A 195 6.85 18.77 -3.20
N LEU A 196 7.14 18.95 -1.90
CA LEU A 196 7.70 17.89 -1.06
C LEU A 196 6.73 16.74 -0.84
N GLU A 197 5.47 17.02 -0.56
CA GLU A 197 4.42 16.01 -0.39
C GLU A 197 4.27 15.16 -1.66
N TRP A 198 4.22 15.79 -2.84
CA TRP A 198 4.19 15.08 -4.12
C TRP A 198 5.44 14.21 -4.32
N ALA A 199 6.64 14.73 -4.01
CA ALA A 199 7.88 14.00 -4.18
C ALA A 199 7.96 12.82 -3.20
N TRP A 200 7.55 13.03 -1.94
CA TRP A 200 7.49 11.98 -0.92
C TRP A 200 6.53 10.87 -1.35
N CYS A 201 5.31 11.20 -1.79
CA CYS A 201 4.36 10.20 -2.27
C CYS A 201 4.89 9.46 -3.52
N THR A 202 5.62 10.14 -4.41
CA THR A 202 6.29 9.50 -5.54
C THR A 202 7.30 8.46 -5.07
N ILE A 203 8.16 8.80 -4.11
CA ILE A 203 9.14 7.87 -3.56
C ILE A 203 8.46 6.71 -2.82
N ASN A 204 7.49 7.00 -1.96
CA ASN A 204 6.81 6.01 -1.14
C ASN A 204 6.06 4.96 -1.98
N THR A 205 5.39 5.40 -3.05
CA THR A 205 4.48 4.55 -3.83
C THR A 205 5.16 3.80 -4.97
N ARG A 206 6.35 4.25 -5.43
CA ARG A 206 6.97 3.77 -6.69
C ARG A 206 8.40 3.27 -6.58
N THR A 207 9.03 3.37 -5.42
CA THR A 207 10.39 2.85 -5.30
C THR A 207 10.39 1.33 -5.18
N ILE A 208 11.37 0.73 -5.86
CA ILE A 208 11.77 -0.64 -5.62
C ILE A 208 12.81 -0.65 -4.51
N TYR A 209 12.86 -1.75 -3.76
CA TYR A 209 13.93 -1.97 -2.80
C TYR A 209 15.24 -2.28 -3.55
N MET A 210 16.23 -1.41 -3.38
CA MET A 210 17.58 -1.60 -3.90
C MET A 210 18.59 -0.96 -2.94
N LYS A 211 19.23 -1.79 -2.12
CA LYS A 211 20.23 -1.34 -1.14
C LYS A 211 21.45 -0.75 -1.83
N GLN A 212 21.75 0.51 -1.54
CA GLN A 212 22.94 1.20 -2.00
C GLN A 212 24.10 1.02 -0.99
N PRO A 213 25.36 1.10 -1.44
CA PRO A 213 26.51 1.22 -0.56
C PRO A 213 26.36 2.44 0.34
N ARG A 214 26.73 2.29 1.62
CA ARG A 214 26.67 3.38 2.58
C ARG A 214 27.60 4.52 2.16
N ARG A 215 27.10 5.77 2.24
CA ARG A 215 27.87 6.98 1.95
C ARG A 215 27.84 7.93 3.14
N GLU A 216 29.00 8.49 3.51
CA GLU A 216 29.15 9.37 4.68
C GLU A 216 28.43 10.72 4.52
N CYS A 217 28.10 11.11 3.29
CA CYS A 217 27.37 12.34 3.00
C CYS A 217 25.87 12.27 3.34
N PHE A 218 25.34 11.07 3.60
CA PHE A 218 23.96 10.87 4.03
C PHE A 218 23.87 10.56 5.52
N SER A 219 22.70 10.78 6.08
CA SER A 219 22.38 10.36 7.45
C SER A 219 22.32 8.83 7.57
N TRP A 220 22.06 8.34 8.79
CA TRP A 220 22.15 6.91 9.10
C TRP A 220 20.94 6.09 8.64
N GLU A 221 19.90 6.75 8.15
CA GLU A 221 18.75 6.08 7.56
C GLU A 221 19.15 5.16 6.39
N PRO A 222 18.47 4.02 6.20
CA PRO A 222 18.77 3.09 5.12
C PRO A 222 18.63 3.74 3.73
N ASP A 223 19.68 3.61 2.91
CA ASP A 223 19.66 3.98 1.50
C ASP A 223 19.22 2.77 0.65
N VAL A 224 17.91 2.64 0.49
CA VAL A 224 17.26 1.46 -0.11
C VAL A 224 16.28 1.80 -1.24
N TYR A 225 16.20 3.08 -1.60
CA TYR A 225 15.20 3.60 -2.52
C TYR A 225 15.78 3.72 -3.93
N ALA A 226 15.11 3.11 -4.90
CA ALA A 226 15.37 3.37 -6.31
C ALA A 226 14.05 3.54 -7.05
N LEU A 227 13.88 4.64 -7.80
CA LEU A 227 12.80 4.70 -8.78
C LEU A 227 13.25 4.01 -10.04
N ALA A 228 12.36 3.21 -10.60
CA ALA A 228 12.60 2.38 -11.77
C ALA A 228 11.64 2.77 -12.89
N PRO A 229 11.98 3.80 -13.71
CA PRO A 229 11.12 4.26 -14.79
C PRO A 229 10.64 3.11 -15.67
N TYR A 230 9.36 3.13 -16.01
CA TYR A 230 8.67 2.12 -16.83
C TYR A 230 8.39 0.80 -16.09
N LEU A 231 9.31 0.30 -15.26
CA LEU A 231 9.04 -0.82 -14.35
C LEU A 231 7.95 -0.46 -13.34
N ASP A 232 7.97 0.77 -12.82
CA ASP A 232 6.99 1.34 -11.88
C ASP A 232 5.59 1.60 -12.48
N LEU A 233 5.34 1.14 -13.71
CA LEU A 233 4.02 1.03 -14.33
C LEU A 233 3.39 -0.36 -14.11
N LEU A 234 4.12 -1.35 -13.58
CA LEU A 234 3.56 -2.66 -13.24
C LEU A 234 2.68 -2.54 -12.01
N ASN A 235 1.42 -2.94 -12.10
CA ASN A 235 0.47 -2.87 -11.00
C ASN A 235 0.60 -4.06 -10.04
N HIS A 236 0.01 -3.90 -8.85
CA HIS A 236 -0.02 -4.92 -7.82
C HIS A 236 -1.11 -5.98 -8.06
N SER A 237 -0.82 -7.24 -7.75
CA SER A 237 -1.83 -8.25 -7.43
C SER A 237 -1.35 -9.13 -6.26
N PRO A 238 -2.20 -9.45 -5.28
CA PRO A 238 -1.83 -10.36 -4.19
C PRO A 238 -1.73 -11.82 -4.66
N ASN A 239 -2.25 -12.13 -5.85
CA ASN A 239 -2.34 -13.49 -6.38
C ASN A 239 -1.16 -13.87 -7.29
N VAL A 240 -0.22 -12.94 -7.52
CA VAL A 240 0.97 -13.21 -8.35
C VAL A 240 2.21 -13.31 -7.49
N GLN A 241 3.17 -14.10 -7.95
CA GLN A 241 4.48 -14.19 -7.33
C GLN A 241 5.53 -13.83 -8.36
N VAL A 242 6.52 -13.05 -7.91
CA VAL A 242 7.64 -12.63 -8.74
C VAL A 242 8.92 -12.76 -7.95
N LYS A 243 10.02 -13.00 -8.67
CA LYS A 243 11.36 -12.75 -8.16
C LYS A 243 11.79 -11.40 -8.67
N ALA A 244 12.25 -10.51 -7.80
CA ALA A 244 12.78 -9.21 -8.17
C ALA A 244 14.14 -9.02 -7.50
N ALA A 245 15.17 -8.66 -8.27
CA ALA A 245 16.51 -8.46 -7.74
C ALA A 245 17.36 -7.60 -8.68
N PHE A 246 18.36 -6.94 -8.11
CA PHE A 246 19.45 -6.37 -8.90
C PHE A 246 20.43 -7.49 -9.30
N ASN A 247 20.71 -7.61 -10.59
CA ASN A 247 21.65 -8.57 -11.14
C ASN A 247 22.99 -7.88 -11.38
N GLU A 248 24.00 -8.23 -10.59
CA GLU A 248 25.34 -7.62 -10.66
C GLU A 248 26.07 -7.93 -11.98
N GLN A 249 25.78 -9.06 -12.62
CA GLN A 249 26.43 -9.44 -13.88
C GLN A 249 25.89 -8.63 -15.05
N THR A 250 24.57 -8.44 -15.13
CA THR A 250 23.92 -7.66 -16.20
C THR A 250 23.79 -6.17 -15.85
N ARG A 251 24.17 -5.78 -14.62
CA ARG A 251 23.99 -4.42 -14.06
C ARG A 251 22.59 -3.87 -14.28
N SER A 252 21.58 -4.71 -14.04
CA SER A 252 20.17 -4.42 -14.31
C SER A 252 19.28 -4.89 -13.16
N TYR A 253 18.21 -4.16 -12.90
CA TYR A 253 17.15 -4.62 -12.01
C TYR A 253 16.15 -5.46 -12.80
N GLU A 254 15.96 -6.69 -12.36
CA GLU A 254 15.26 -7.72 -13.12
C GLU A 254 14.06 -8.25 -12.33
N ILE A 255 12.94 -8.46 -13.04
CA ILE A 255 11.75 -9.12 -12.49
C ILE A 255 11.42 -10.35 -13.33
N TRP A 256 11.28 -11.49 -12.67
CA TRP A 256 10.84 -12.75 -13.26
C TRP A 256 9.50 -13.15 -12.68
N THR A 257 8.61 -13.65 -13.52
CA THR A 257 7.30 -14.11 -13.06
C THR A 257 7.36 -15.57 -12.63
N ASN A 258 6.62 -15.92 -11.57
CA ASN A 258 6.34 -17.31 -11.20
C ASN A 258 4.92 -17.73 -11.64
N SER A 259 4.24 -16.90 -12.41
CA SER A 259 2.85 -17.09 -12.83
C SER A 259 2.71 -16.97 -14.34
N ALA A 260 1.79 -17.72 -14.94
CA ALA A 260 1.50 -17.56 -16.35
C ALA A 260 0.68 -16.27 -16.61
N CYS A 261 1.03 -15.52 -17.67
CA CYS A 261 0.25 -14.37 -18.13
C CYS A 261 0.00 -14.49 -19.64
N LYS A 262 -1.25 -14.31 -20.08
CA LYS A 262 -1.58 -14.46 -21.50
C LYS A 262 -1.16 -13.20 -22.27
N LYS A 263 -0.83 -13.41 -23.55
CA LYS A 263 -0.61 -12.32 -24.50
C LYS A 263 -1.76 -11.30 -24.46
N TYR A 264 -1.40 -10.01 -24.38
CA TYR A 264 -2.27 -8.83 -24.25
C TYR A 264 -3.06 -8.72 -22.94
N GLN A 265 -2.68 -9.45 -21.90
CA GLN A 265 -3.16 -9.20 -20.54
C GLN A 265 -2.22 -8.28 -19.79
N GLU A 266 -2.76 -7.65 -18.75
CA GLU A 266 -1.98 -6.91 -17.76
C GLU A 266 -0.95 -7.82 -17.11
N VAL A 267 0.25 -7.28 -16.93
CA VAL A 267 1.31 -7.93 -16.16
C VAL A 267 1.30 -7.31 -14.78
N PHE A 268 1.07 -8.15 -13.78
CA PHE A 268 1.11 -7.77 -12.38
C PHE A 268 2.42 -8.21 -11.74
N ILE A 269 2.83 -7.48 -10.72
CA ILE A 269 3.83 -7.91 -9.74
C ILE A 269 3.21 -7.91 -8.34
N CYS A 270 3.87 -8.54 -7.38
CA CYS A 270 3.48 -8.44 -5.99
C CYS A 270 4.40 -7.45 -5.28
N TYR A 271 3.81 -6.46 -4.62
CA TYR A 271 4.55 -5.43 -3.87
C TYR A 271 4.94 -5.94 -2.47
N GLY A 272 4.36 -7.06 -2.06
CA GLY A 272 4.47 -7.68 -0.75
C GLY A 272 3.13 -8.28 -0.31
N PRO A 273 3.14 -9.21 0.65
CA PRO A 273 1.91 -9.76 1.25
C PRO A 273 1.29 -8.74 2.20
N HIS A 274 0.71 -7.69 1.63
CA HIS A 274 0.18 -6.54 2.36
C HIS A 274 -1.35 -6.60 2.47
N ASP A 275 -1.87 -6.27 3.65
CA ASP A 275 -3.30 -6.04 3.84
C ASP A 275 -3.76 -4.74 3.15
N ASN A 276 -5.07 -4.58 2.96
CA ASN A 276 -5.62 -3.39 2.32
C ASN A 276 -5.39 -2.09 3.12
N GLN A 277 -5.19 -2.17 4.45
CA GLN A 277 -4.85 -0.98 5.23
C GLN A 277 -3.45 -0.46 4.89
N ARG A 278 -2.47 -1.36 4.72
CA ARG A 278 -1.10 -1.04 4.29
C ARG A 278 -1.04 -0.67 2.83
N LEU A 279 -1.77 -1.36 1.94
CA LEU A 279 -1.85 -0.99 0.53
C LEU A 279 -2.40 0.42 0.35
N LEU A 280 -3.45 0.77 1.11
CA LEU A 280 -4.00 2.11 1.10
C LEU A 280 -2.99 3.12 1.65
N LEU A 281 -2.41 2.84 2.82
CA LEU A 281 -1.46 3.74 3.49
C LEU A 281 -0.25 4.06 2.61
N GLU A 282 0.39 3.04 2.07
CA GLU A 282 1.69 3.18 1.41
C GLU A 282 1.59 3.41 -0.11
N TYR A 283 0.56 2.87 -0.76
CA TYR A 283 0.42 2.87 -2.22
C TYR A 283 -0.83 3.59 -2.73
N GLY A 284 -1.77 3.94 -1.84
CA GLY A 284 -2.96 4.73 -2.20
C GLY A 284 -4.06 3.95 -2.92
N PHE A 285 -4.12 2.62 -2.80
CA PHE A 285 -5.19 1.82 -3.40
C PHE A 285 -5.66 0.68 -2.48
N VAL A 286 -6.83 0.12 -2.79
CA VAL A 286 -7.41 -1.05 -2.11
C VAL A 286 -7.47 -2.19 -3.11
N ALA A 287 -6.95 -3.37 -2.76
CA ALA A 287 -7.03 -4.56 -3.60
C ALA A 287 -8.33 -5.32 -3.31
N MET A 288 -9.05 -5.69 -4.37
CA MET A 288 -10.28 -6.47 -4.27
C MET A 288 -9.98 -7.92 -3.89
N ASP A 289 -10.79 -8.48 -2.99
CA ASP A 289 -10.71 -9.86 -2.51
C ASP A 289 -9.28 -10.24 -2.08
N ASN A 290 -8.60 -9.32 -1.39
CA ASN A 290 -7.21 -9.49 -0.99
C ASN A 290 -7.10 -10.55 0.12
N PRO A 291 -6.41 -11.69 -0.10
CA PRO A 291 -6.30 -12.77 0.88
C PRO A 291 -5.53 -12.36 2.14
N HIS A 292 -4.73 -11.29 2.08
CA HIS A 292 -3.95 -10.79 3.21
C HIS A 292 -4.72 -9.77 4.05
N SER A 293 -5.91 -9.34 3.61
CA SER A 293 -6.70 -8.35 4.35
C SER A 293 -7.27 -8.91 5.64
N SER A 294 -7.32 -8.04 6.66
CA SER A 294 -7.92 -8.32 7.95
C SER A 294 -8.47 -7.05 8.59
N VAL A 295 -9.49 -7.21 9.43
CA VAL A 295 -10.11 -6.12 10.18
C VAL A 295 -9.58 -6.12 11.61
N TYR A 296 -8.99 -5.01 12.02
CA TYR A 296 -8.33 -4.89 13.32
C TYR A 296 -9.31 -4.54 14.44
N VAL A 297 -9.17 -5.24 15.57
CA VAL A 297 -9.86 -4.96 16.83
C VAL A 297 -8.95 -4.10 17.70
N SER A 298 -9.35 -2.85 17.95
CA SER A 298 -8.61 -2.00 18.88
C SER A 298 -8.68 -2.52 20.31
N ALA A 299 -7.66 -2.26 21.13
CA ALA A 299 -7.66 -2.59 22.56
C ALA A 299 -8.88 -1.94 23.27
N ASP A 300 -9.24 -0.72 22.90
CA ASP A 300 -10.44 -0.06 23.44
C ASP A 300 -11.72 -0.82 23.09
N THR A 301 -11.87 -1.29 21.84
CA THR A 301 -13.01 -2.11 21.40
C THR A 301 -13.06 -3.41 22.17
N LEU A 302 -11.93 -4.09 22.33
CA LEU A 302 -11.82 -5.34 23.09
C LEU A 302 -12.30 -5.14 24.54
N LEU A 303 -11.79 -4.11 25.21
CA LEU A 303 -12.01 -3.88 26.65
C LEU A 303 -13.44 -3.42 27.00
N LYS A 304 -14.25 -2.99 26.03
CA LYS A 304 -15.69 -2.67 26.21
C LYS A 304 -16.51 -3.88 26.67
N TYR A 305 -16.10 -5.10 26.31
CA TYR A 305 -16.86 -6.33 26.60
C TYR A 305 -16.52 -6.97 27.95
N PHE A 306 -15.71 -6.29 28.76
CA PHE A 306 -15.22 -6.78 30.04
C PHE A 306 -15.58 -5.83 31.18
N SER A 307 -16.27 -6.40 32.19
CA SER A 307 -16.81 -5.67 33.33
C SER A 307 -15.72 -4.88 34.07
N PRO A 308 -15.96 -3.62 34.46
CA PRO A 308 -15.07 -2.88 35.34
C PRO A 308 -15.00 -3.48 36.76
N LEU A 309 -15.96 -4.34 37.13
CA LEU A 309 -16.03 -5.00 38.44
C LEU A 309 -15.11 -6.23 38.56
N ASP A 310 -14.48 -6.68 37.47
CA ASP A 310 -13.49 -7.75 37.53
C ASP A 310 -12.22 -7.24 38.24
N LYS A 311 -12.04 -7.66 39.50
CA LYS A 311 -10.89 -7.30 40.35
C LYS A 311 -9.55 -7.69 39.73
N GLN A 312 -9.53 -8.69 38.85
CA GLN A 312 -8.33 -9.17 38.16
C GLN A 312 -8.13 -8.52 36.78
N LYS A 313 -9.04 -7.66 36.30
CA LYS A 313 -8.96 -7.03 34.96
C LYS A 313 -7.62 -6.35 34.71
N LYS A 314 -7.12 -5.56 35.67
CA LYS A 314 -5.83 -4.86 35.53
C LYS A 314 -4.67 -5.84 35.37
N ALA A 315 -4.66 -6.92 36.15
CA ALA A 315 -3.63 -7.95 36.05
C ALA A 315 -3.68 -8.68 34.70
N LYS A 316 -4.89 -9.09 34.27
CA LYS A 316 -5.12 -9.72 32.96
C LYS A 316 -4.64 -8.85 31.80
N VAL A 317 -4.97 -7.55 31.83
CA VAL A 317 -4.52 -6.59 30.80
C VAL A 317 -3.01 -6.38 30.85
N SER A 318 -2.40 -6.33 32.04
CA SER A 318 -0.93 -6.25 32.17
C SER A 318 -0.28 -7.47 31.53
N ILE A 319 -0.75 -8.68 31.84
CA ILE A 319 -0.22 -9.92 31.25
C ILE A 319 -0.30 -9.87 29.71
N LEU A 320 -1.45 -9.46 29.15
CA LEU A 320 -1.57 -9.34 27.70
C LEU A 320 -0.64 -8.27 27.11
N LYS A 321 -0.37 -7.18 27.84
CA LYS A 321 0.56 -6.16 27.40
C LYS A 321 2.00 -6.63 27.45
N ASP A 322 2.41 -7.22 28.58
CA ASP A 322 3.78 -7.64 28.88
C ASP A 322 4.23 -8.82 27.99
N HIS A 323 3.26 -9.54 27.40
CA HIS A 323 3.50 -10.63 26.47
C HIS A 323 3.14 -10.31 25.02
N ASP A 324 2.92 -9.03 24.68
CA ASP A 324 2.56 -8.59 23.33
C ASP A 324 1.34 -9.36 22.78
N PHE A 325 0.18 -9.28 23.43
CA PHE A 325 -1.10 -9.85 22.99
C PHE A 325 -2.19 -8.77 22.82
N LEU A 326 -1.87 -7.49 22.97
CA LEU A 326 -2.83 -6.38 22.75
C LEU A 326 -2.70 -5.71 21.36
N GLU A 327 -1.80 -6.20 20.53
CA GLU A 327 -1.62 -5.74 19.14
C GLU A 327 -2.09 -6.81 18.15
N ASN A 328 -2.30 -6.46 16.88
CA ASN A 328 -2.64 -7.44 15.80
C ASN A 328 -3.80 -8.39 16.14
N LEU A 329 -4.79 -7.88 16.88
CA LEU A 329 -6.06 -8.56 17.13
C LEU A 329 -6.95 -8.36 15.92
N THR A 330 -7.37 -9.43 15.24
CA THR A 330 -7.99 -9.30 13.92
C THR A 330 -9.09 -10.31 13.65
N PHE A 331 -9.96 -9.94 12.70
CA PHE A 331 -10.82 -10.85 11.96
C PHE A 331 -10.30 -10.96 10.52
N GLY A 332 -10.12 -12.17 10.01
CA GLY A 332 -9.70 -12.45 8.64
C GLY A 332 -10.73 -13.26 7.87
N TRP A 333 -10.39 -13.67 6.65
CA TRP A 333 -11.24 -14.56 5.84
C TRP A 333 -11.51 -15.91 6.53
N ASP A 334 -10.62 -16.31 7.44
CA ASP A 334 -10.66 -17.58 8.16
C ASP A 334 -11.25 -17.46 9.58
N GLY A 335 -11.80 -16.30 9.93
CA GLY A 335 -12.39 -16.04 11.25
C GLY A 335 -11.51 -15.17 12.16
N PRO A 336 -11.77 -15.18 13.49
CA PRO A 336 -10.94 -14.45 14.46
C PRO A 336 -9.52 -15.01 14.49
N SER A 337 -8.52 -14.13 14.61
CA SER A 337 -7.14 -14.57 14.76
C SER A 337 -6.92 -15.32 16.07
N TRP A 338 -5.97 -16.26 16.06
CA TRP A 338 -5.55 -16.98 17.27
C TRP A 338 -5.24 -16.02 18.42
N ARG A 339 -4.55 -14.92 18.10
CA ARG A 339 -4.15 -13.89 19.08
C ARG A 339 -5.36 -13.19 19.71
N LEU A 340 -6.40 -12.90 18.92
CA LEU A 340 -7.68 -12.38 19.42
C LEU A 340 -8.35 -13.38 20.36
N LEU A 341 -8.45 -14.65 19.96
CA LEU A 341 -9.05 -15.69 20.81
C LEU A 341 -8.26 -15.87 22.12
N THR A 342 -6.93 -15.94 22.07
CA THR A 342 -6.07 -16.05 23.25
C THR A 342 -6.25 -14.87 24.21
N ALA A 343 -6.32 -13.65 23.68
CA ALA A 343 -6.60 -12.46 24.48
C ALA A 343 -7.98 -12.53 25.15
N LEU A 344 -9.00 -12.96 24.42
CA LEU A 344 -10.36 -13.13 24.94
C LEU A 344 -10.44 -14.21 26.03
N LYS A 345 -9.80 -15.37 25.81
CA LYS A 345 -9.72 -16.48 26.78
C LYS A 345 -9.08 -16.00 28.09
N LEU A 346 -7.95 -15.30 28.00
CA LEU A 346 -7.26 -14.77 29.18
C LEU A 346 -8.14 -13.74 29.92
N LEU A 347 -8.78 -12.83 29.20
CA LEU A 347 -9.67 -11.85 29.80
C LEU A 347 -10.90 -12.51 30.45
N ARG A 348 -11.37 -13.65 29.91
CA ARG A 348 -12.49 -14.45 30.42
C ARG A 348 -12.15 -15.44 31.53
N LEU A 349 -10.88 -15.58 31.93
CA LEU A 349 -10.52 -16.47 33.05
C LEU A 349 -11.34 -16.18 34.30
N ALA A 350 -11.89 -17.23 34.92
CA ALA A 350 -12.49 -17.11 36.24
C ALA A 350 -11.41 -16.91 37.32
N ALA A 351 -11.81 -16.46 38.51
CA ALA A 351 -10.87 -16.11 39.57
C ALA A 351 -10.06 -17.33 40.07
N ASP A 352 -10.70 -18.49 40.11
CA ASP A 352 -10.13 -19.80 40.42
C ASP A 352 -9.26 -20.37 39.30
N GLU A 353 -9.54 -20.01 38.04
CA GLU A 353 -8.74 -20.42 36.88
C GLU A 353 -7.54 -19.50 36.62
N PHE A 354 -7.46 -18.34 37.31
CA PHE A 354 -6.47 -17.30 37.01
C PHE A 354 -5.02 -17.80 37.08
N ALA A 355 -4.71 -18.76 37.97
CA ALA A 355 -3.39 -19.38 38.07
C ALA A 355 -2.93 -20.06 36.77
N CYS A 356 -3.86 -20.43 35.88
CA CYS A 356 -3.60 -21.11 34.61
C CYS A 356 -3.35 -20.14 33.43
N TRP A 357 -3.21 -18.83 33.64
CA TRP A 357 -3.03 -17.85 32.55
C TRP A 357 -1.87 -18.16 31.59
N ARG A 358 -0.76 -18.75 32.09
CA ARG A 358 0.39 -19.13 31.25
C ARG A 358 0.02 -20.18 30.21
N ARG A 359 -0.85 -21.12 30.60
CA ARG A 359 -1.31 -22.21 29.74
C ARG A 359 -2.13 -21.66 28.56
N ILE A 360 -2.94 -20.62 28.78
CA ILE A 360 -3.66 -19.93 27.70
C ILE A 360 -2.70 -19.37 26.65
N LEU A 361 -1.61 -18.71 27.08
CA LEU A 361 -0.63 -18.15 26.14
C LEU A 361 0.08 -19.22 25.30
N LEU A 362 0.15 -20.45 25.82
CA LEU A 362 0.69 -21.62 25.11
C LEU A 362 -0.35 -22.31 24.20
N GLY A 363 -1.61 -21.85 24.23
CA GLY A 363 -2.70 -22.40 23.42
C GLY A 363 -3.50 -23.52 24.10
N ASP A 364 -3.28 -23.80 25.39
CA ASP A 364 -4.04 -24.81 26.11
C ASP A 364 -5.51 -24.41 26.27
N VAL A 365 -6.38 -25.42 26.23
CA VAL A 365 -7.78 -25.30 26.64
C VAL A 365 -7.87 -25.43 28.17
N ILE A 366 -8.42 -24.40 28.82
CA ILE A 366 -8.58 -24.38 30.29
C ILE A 366 -9.92 -25.00 30.70
N SER A 367 -11.01 -24.55 30.10
CA SER A 367 -12.34 -25.09 30.33
C SER A 367 -13.25 -24.83 29.13
N ALA A 368 -14.21 -25.73 28.88
CA ALA A 368 -15.21 -25.54 27.82
C ALA A 368 -16.00 -24.23 27.99
N ARG A 369 -16.23 -23.82 29.25
CA ARG A 369 -16.85 -22.53 29.58
C ARG A 369 -16.00 -21.35 29.10
N ASN A 370 -14.69 -21.36 29.36
CA ASN A 370 -13.81 -20.27 28.94
C ASN A 370 -13.72 -20.17 27.41
N GLU A 371 -13.62 -21.31 26.72
CA GLU A 371 -13.66 -21.39 25.25
C GLU A 371 -14.95 -20.78 24.69
N GLN A 372 -16.11 -21.22 25.20
CA GLN A 372 -17.40 -20.73 24.74
C GLN A 372 -17.57 -19.23 25.01
N GLN A 373 -17.18 -18.76 26.20
CA GLN A 373 -17.26 -17.33 26.54
C GLN A 373 -16.35 -16.46 25.66
N ALA A 374 -15.18 -16.98 25.27
CA ALA A 374 -14.29 -16.28 24.34
C ALA A 374 -14.93 -16.17 22.95
N LEU A 375 -15.49 -17.27 22.41
CA LEU A 375 -16.19 -17.29 21.13
C LEU A 375 -17.43 -16.37 21.14
N ASP A 376 -18.25 -16.41 22.19
CA ASP A 376 -19.40 -15.51 22.35
C ASP A 376 -18.99 -14.04 22.35
N THR A 377 -17.84 -13.74 22.96
CA THR A 377 -17.31 -12.37 22.98
C THR A 377 -16.78 -11.96 21.61
N ALA A 378 -16.09 -12.87 20.91
CA ALA A 378 -15.64 -12.63 19.54
C ALA A 378 -16.83 -12.35 18.61
N ALA A 379 -17.92 -13.13 18.71
CA ALA A 379 -19.14 -12.91 17.94
C ALA A 379 -19.76 -11.53 18.21
N LYS A 380 -19.83 -11.11 19.48
CA LYS A 380 -20.34 -9.77 19.85
C LYS A 380 -19.46 -8.64 19.33
N ILE A 381 -18.13 -8.80 19.35
CA ILE A 381 -17.20 -7.82 18.77
C ILE A 381 -17.36 -7.78 17.25
N CYS A 382 -17.45 -8.92 16.60
CA CYS A 382 -17.62 -9.02 15.14
C CYS A 382 -18.91 -8.32 14.69
N GLN A 383 -20.02 -8.58 15.38
CA GLN A 383 -21.30 -7.93 15.10
C GLN A 383 -21.24 -6.41 15.29
N PHE A 384 -20.60 -5.94 16.36
CA PHE A 384 -20.39 -4.51 16.57
C PHE A 384 -19.58 -3.86 15.45
N LEU A 385 -18.52 -4.52 14.96
CA LEU A 385 -17.71 -4.00 13.85
C LEU A 385 -18.48 -4.00 12.52
N ILE A 386 -19.36 -4.98 12.29
CA ILE A 386 -20.27 -5.01 11.13
C ILE A 386 -21.16 -3.76 11.15
N GLU A 387 -21.82 -3.50 12.28
CA GLU A 387 -22.70 -2.35 12.46
C GLU A 387 -21.94 -1.03 12.29
N GLU A 388 -20.76 -0.89 12.93
CA GLU A 388 -19.91 0.30 12.79
C GLU A 388 -19.50 0.53 11.32
N THR A 389 -19.09 -0.51 10.61
CA THR A 389 -18.69 -0.44 9.20
C THR A 389 -19.86 -0.05 8.30
N GLN A 390 -21.06 -0.59 8.54
CA GLN A 390 -22.27 -0.22 7.81
C GLN A 390 -22.64 1.25 8.03
N GLN A 391 -22.52 1.76 9.26
CA GLN A 391 -22.76 3.17 9.54
C GLN A 391 -21.77 4.08 8.80
N VAL A 392 -20.49 3.70 8.74
CA VAL A 392 -19.48 4.45 7.97
C VAL A 392 -19.80 4.46 6.48
N LEU A 393 -20.24 3.32 5.90
CA LEU A 393 -20.66 3.26 4.49
C LEU A 393 -21.86 4.18 4.19
N LEU A 394 -22.82 4.28 5.11
CA LEU A 394 -23.94 5.23 5.00
C LEU A 394 -23.45 6.68 5.04
N GLN A 395 -22.52 7.01 5.94
CA GLN A 395 -21.91 8.34 6.03
C GLN A 395 -21.15 8.71 4.74
N ILE A 396 -20.37 7.78 4.19
CA ILE A 396 -19.66 7.96 2.92
C ILE A 396 -20.66 8.24 1.79
N SER A 397 -21.74 7.48 1.72
CA SER A 397 -22.79 7.66 0.70
C SER A 397 -23.43 9.03 0.74
N GLN A 398 -23.64 9.60 1.94
CA GLN A 398 -24.10 10.98 2.11
C GLN A 398 -23.05 11.99 1.65
N LEU A 399 -21.80 11.86 2.12
CA LEU A 399 -20.72 12.78 1.78
C LEU A 399 -20.41 12.82 0.28
N LYS A 400 -20.54 11.70 -0.44
CA LYS A 400 -20.37 11.64 -1.90
C LYS A 400 -21.44 12.44 -2.67
N ARG A 401 -22.62 12.68 -2.08
CA ARG A 401 -23.65 13.55 -2.66
C ARG A 401 -23.33 15.03 -2.44
N ASP A 402 -22.75 15.35 -1.29
CA ASP A 402 -22.55 16.73 -0.85
C ASP A 402 -21.20 17.32 -1.31
N LYS A 403 -20.18 16.47 -1.54
CA LYS A 403 -18.79 16.89 -1.83
C LYS A 403 -18.22 16.23 -3.08
N GLU A 404 -18.53 16.79 -4.24
CA GLU A 404 -18.06 16.25 -5.54
C GLU A 404 -16.53 16.25 -5.66
N ASN A 405 -15.82 17.21 -5.04
CA ASN A 405 -14.35 17.27 -5.04
C ASN A 405 -13.68 16.12 -4.29
N LEU A 406 -14.37 15.44 -3.36
CA LEU A 406 -13.84 14.34 -2.56
C LEU A 406 -14.27 12.96 -3.05
N LYS A 407 -15.05 12.89 -4.13
CA LYS A 407 -15.70 11.67 -4.58
C LYS A 407 -14.73 10.51 -4.84
N THR A 408 -13.56 10.80 -5.41
CA THR A 408 -12.51 9.80 -5.65
C THR A 408 -11.92 9.27 -4.35
N HIS A 409 -11.61 10.16 -3.40
CA HIS A 409 -11.08 9.78 -2.09
C HIS A 409 -12.12 9.01 -1.26
N LEU A 410 -13.38 9.44 -1.30
CA LEU A 410 -14.49 8.76 -0.63
C LEU A 410 -14.77 7.38 -1.24
N ALA A 411 -14.69 7.23 -2.56
CA ALA A 411 -14.81 5.92 -3.21
C ALA A 411 -13.71 4.95 -2.77
N LEU A 412 -12.50 5.46 -2.51
CA LEU A 412 -11.40 4.63 -2.01
C LEU A 412 -11.64 4.13 -0.58
N VAL A 413 -12.12 5.00 0.31
CA VAL A 413 -12.51 4.58 1.67
C VAL A 413 -13.70 3.63 1.64
N GLU A 414 -14.67 3.87 0.75
CA GLU A 414 -15.81 2.97 0.53
C GLU A 414 -15.37 1.57 0.11
N MET A 415 -14.39 1.45 -0.79
CA MET A 415 -13.82 0.17 -1.18
C MET A 415 -13.16 -0.55 0.00
N LEU A 416 -12.39 0.16 0.83
CA LEU A 416 -11.80 -0.43 2.04
C LEU A 416 -12.88 -0.96 2.99
N CYS A 417 -13.87 -0.13 3.32
CA CYS A 417 -14.96 -0.52 4.22
C CYS A 417 -15.81 -1.67 3.65
N SER A 418 -15.97 -1.73 2.33
CA SER A 418 -16.70 -2.82 1.67
C SER A 418 -15.96 -4.15 1.78
N GLU A 419 -14.63 -4.15 1.62
CA GLU A 419 -13.79 -5.32 1.84
C GLU A 419 -13.79 -5.75 3.31
N ASP A 420 -13.66 -4.80 4.24
CA ASP A 420 -13.73 -5.06 5.69
C ASP A 420 -15.08 -5.70 6.07
N LEU A 421 -16.18 -5.20 5.49
CA LEU A 421 -17.52 -5.75 5.74
C LEU A 421 -17.64 -7.20 5.25
N LYS A 422 -17.11 -7.53 4.07
CA LYS A 422 -17.10 -8.92 3.56
C LYS A 422 -16.33 -9.84 4.50
N ILE A 423 -15.17 -9.41 4.97
CA ILE A 423 -14.31 -10.17 5.90
C ILE A 423 -15.05 -10.43 7.21
N LEU A 424 -15.68 -9.40 7.78
CA LEU A 424 -16.44 -9.52 9.02
C LEU A 424 -17.66 -10.44 8.86
N GLN A 425 -18.40 -10.33 7.76
CA GLN A 425 -19.51 -11.23 7.47
C GLN A 425 -19.05 -12.67 7.37
N LYS A 426 -17.91 -12.92 6.70
CA LYS A 426 -17.33 -14.27 6.62
C LYS A 426 -16.89 -14.80 7.97
N SER A 427 -16.24 -13.96 8.77
CA SER A 427 -15.86 -14.28 10.15
C SER A 427 -17.07 -14.61 11.03
N ALA A 428 -18.19 -13.89 10.87
CA ALA A 428 -19.43 -14.14 11.61
C ALA A 428 -20.03 -15.52 11.26
N GLU A 429 -20.04 -15.91 9.97
CA GLU A 429 -20.46 -17.26 9.56
C GLU A 429 -19.62 -18.35 10.23
N ILE A 430 -18.30 -18.17 10.28
CA ILE A 430 -17.37 -19.13 10.90
C ILE A 430 -17.63 -19.23 12.40
N LEU A 431 -17.80 -18.11 13.09
CA LEU A 431 -18.13 -18.08 14.52
C LEU A 431 -19.45 -18.79 14.84
N CYS A 432 -20.48 -18.59 13.99
CA CYS A 432 -21.75 -19.32 14.14
C CYS A 432 -21.55 -20.84 14.02
N ASN A 433 -20.74 -21.30 13.07
CA ASN A 433 -20.46 -22.72 12.90
C ASN A 433 -19.65 -23.31 14.06
N LEU A 434 -18.69 -22.56 14.60
CA LEU A 434 -17.90 -22.97 15.76
C LEU A 434 -18.77 -23.13 17.01
N ASN A 435 -19.74 -22.23 17.21
CA ASN A 435 -20.68 -22.30 18.32
C ASN A 435 -21.68 -23.47 18.21
N LEU A 436 -22.01 -23.93 17.01
CA LEU A 436 -22.87 -25.09 16.79
C LEU A 436 -22.15 -26.43 17.00
N GLY A 437 -20.81 -26.45 16.89
CA GLY A 437 -20.01 -27.64 17.12
C GLY A 437 -19.65 -27.89 18.60
N THR A 438 -19.90 -26.92 19.48
CA THR A 438 -19.63 -26.99 20.93
C THR A 438 -20.88 -27.25 21.78
N THR A 439 -22.08 -27.20 21.18
CA THR A 439 -23.36 -27.67 21.75
C THR A 439 -23.58 -29.13 21.46
#